data_AF-A0A564YNI5-F1
#
_entry.id   AF-A0A564YNI5-F1
#
_cell.length_a   1.000
_cell.length_b   1.000
_cell.length_c   1.000
_cell.angle_alpha   90.00
_cell.angle_beta   90.00
_cell.angle_gamma   90.00
#
_symmetry.space_group_name_H-M   'P 1'
#
loop_
_entity.id
_entity.type
_entity.pdbx_description
1 polymer ?
#
loop_
_entity_poly.entity_id
_entity_poly.type
_entity_poly.pdbx_seq_one_letter_code
_entity_poly.pdbx_strand_id
1 'polypeptide(L)'
;MLTNVAYLAVLSPHEMLEAAAGSSAIAVVFAQRAMPWLTTIMPLFVGASVFGSINGETMGVSRLTYTGAREGHMPALLAMLHYRNLTPIPAVLALLFLAIAFQFYS
;
A
#
# COMPACT_ATOMS: atom_id res chain seq x y z
N MET A 1 12.55 11.90 -1.63
CA MET A 1 13.97 12.32 -1.70
C MET A 1 14.49 12.78 -0.34
N LEU A 2 13.85 13.75 0.33
CA LEU A 2 14.28 14.18 1.68
C LEU A 2 14.26 13.05 2.72
N THR A 3 13.29 12.14 2.65
CA THR A 3 13.22 10.97 3.55
C THR A 3 14.48 10.10 3.46
N ASN A 4 15.02 9.89 2.25
CA ASN A 4 16.24 9.10 2.06
C ASN A 4 17.47 9.81 2.65
N VAL A 5 17.56 11.14 2.47
CA VAL A 5 18.62 11.95 3.09
C VAL A 5 18.55 11.88 4.61
N ALA A 6 17.35 12.00 5.19
CA ALA A 6 17.14 11.91 6.63
C ALA A 6 17.51 10.52 7.18
N TYR A 7 17.11 9.43 6.52
CA TYR A 7 17.50 8.08 6.94
C TYR A 7 19.02 7.88 6.92
N LEU A 8 19.69 8.29 5.84
CA LEU A 8 21.14 8.14 5.71
C LEU A 8 21.93 9.08 6.64
N ALA A 9 21.35 10.19 7.08
CA ALA A 9 21.97 11.09 8.06
C ALA A 9 21.93 10.55 9.49
N VAL A 10 20.91 9.74 9.82
CA VAL A 10 20.65 9.29 11.20
C VAL A 10 21.06 7.83 11.43
N LEU A 11 20.92 6.98 10.42
CA LEU A 11 21.18 5.54 10.49
C LEU A 11 22.44 5.19 9.69
N SER A 12 23.24 4.28 10.23
CA SER A 12 24.34 3.67 9.47
C SER A 12 23.80 2.68 8.43
N PRO A 13 24.53 2.41 7.33
CA PRO A 13 24.12 1.40 6.35
C PRO A 13 23.90 0.00 6.95
N HIS A 14 24.66 -0.34 8.01
CA HIS A 14 24.49 -1.60 8.72
C HIS A 14 23.14 -1.68 9.43
N GLU A 15 22.76 -0.65 10.18
CA GLU A 15 21.46 -0.59 10.88
C GLU A 15 20.29 -0.64 9.90
N MET A 16 20.43 -0.03 8.71
CA MET A 16 19.41 -0.11 7.67
C MET A 16 19.27 -1.52 7.11
N LEU A 17 20.38 -2.22 6.88
CA LEU A 17 20.39 -3.60 6.38
C LEU A 17 19.88 -4.59 7.42
N GLU A 18 20.26 -4.43 8.69
CA GLU A 18 19.73 -5.27 9.78
C GLU A 18 18.24 -5.06 9.99
N ALA A 19 17.76 -3.82 9.93
CA ALA A 19 16.33 -3.54 9.98
C ALA A 19 15.61 -4.19 8.79
N ALA A 20 16.16 -4.08 7.58
CA ALA A 20 15.57 -4.66 6.38
C ALA A 20 15.60 -6.20 6.34
N ALA A 21 16.65 -6.83 6.88
CA ALA A 21 16.76 -8.28 6.98
C ALA A 21 15.97 -8.86 8.16
N GLY A 22 15.75 -8.05 9.20
CA GLY A 22 14.91 -8.39 10.34
C GLY A 22 13.42 -8.09 10.11
N SER A 23 12.60 -8.40 11.11
CA SER A 23 11.16 -8.08 11.10
C SER A 23 10.87 -6.65 11.57
N SER A 24 11.81 -5.71 11.38
CA SER A 24 11.70 -4.34 11.91
C SER A 24 11.60 -3.29 10.81
N ALA A 25 10.63 -2.38 10.93
CA ALA A 25 10.45 -1.32 9.97
C ALA A 25 11.51 -0.22 10.14
N ILE A 26 12.17 0.18 9.05
CA ILE A 26 13.19 1.24 9.02
C ILE A 26 12.67 2.53 9.66
N ALA A 27 11.40 2.88 9.43
CA ALA A 27 10.78 4.07 10.02
C ALA A 27 10.76 4.03 11.56
N VAL A 28 10.59 2.86 12.18
CA VAL A 28 10.57 2.70 13.63
C VAL A 28 11.99 2.80 14.20
N VAL A 29 12.97 2.17 13.55
CA VAL A 29 14.39 2.28 13.95
C VAL A 29 14.89 3.72 13.82
N PHE A 30 14.48 4.42 12.76
CA PHE A 30 14.75 5.84 12.60
C PHE A 30 14.11 6.68 13.73
N ALA A 31 12.85 6.41 14.08
CA ALA A 31 12.17 7.11 15.17
C ALA A 31 12.89 6.90 16.50
N GLN A 32 13.35 5.68 16.79
CA GLN A 32 14.13 5.36 17.99
C GLN A 32 15.41 6.20 18.09
N ARG A 33 16.09 6.43 16.96
CA ARG A 33 17.34 7.22 16.91
C ARG A 33 17.12 8.73 16.92
N ALA A 34 16.22 9.24 16.08
CA ALA A 34 16.06 10.69 15.88
C ALA A 34 15.03 11.32 16.85
N MET A 35 13.97 10.60 17.18
CA MET A 35 12.82 11.12 17.94
C MET A 35 12.27 10.04 18.89
N PRO A 36 13.00 9.66 19.95
CA PRO A 36 12.65 8.50 20.78
C PRO A 36 11.23 8.57 21.35
N TRP A 37 10.75 9.77 21.66
CA TRP A 37 9.41 10.04 22.18
C TRP A 37 8.27 9.75 21.19
N LEU A 38 8.54 9.75 19.87
CA LEU A 38 7.55 9.42 18.82
C LEU A 38 7.55 7.94 18.41
N THR A 39 8.51 7.14 18.88
CA THR A 39 8.68 5.75 18.45
C THR A 39 7.40 4.94 18.52
N THR A 40 6.66 5.05 19.62
CA THR A 40 5.42 4.28 19.84
C THR A 40 4.28 4.69 18.90
N ILE A 41 4.28 5.94 18.42
CA ILE A 41 3.25 6.47 17.52
C ILE A 41 3.65 6.28 16.05
N MET A 42 4.95 6.07 15.76
CA MET A 42 5.45 5.91 14.39
C MET A 42 4.73 4.80 13.60
N PRO A 43 4.48 3.59 14.13
CA PRO A 43 3.70 2.57 13.43
C PRO A 43 2.28 3.01 13.07
N LEU A 44 1.65 3.84 13.91
CA LEU A 44 0.30 4.37 13.64
C LEU A 44 0.31 5.30 12.43
N PHE A 45 1.27 6.22 12.33
CA PHE A 45 1.38 7.12 11.18
C PHE A 45 1.72 6.38 9.89
N VAL A 46 2.66 5.44 9.96
CA VAL A 46 3.02 4.59 8.81
C VAL A 46 1.82 3.77 8.36
N GLY A 47 1.12 3.13 9.30
CA GLY A 47 -0.09 2.34 9.03
C GLY A 47 -1.22 3.19 8.43
N ALA A 48 -1.47 4.38 8.97
CA ALA A 48 -2.48 5.30 8.45
C ALA A 48 -2.14 5.77 7.02
N SER A 49 -0.87 6.01 6.72
CA SER A 49 -0.42 6.36 5.37
C SER A 49 -0.66 5.21 4.39
N VAL A 50 -0.27 3.98 4.74
CA VAL A 50 -0.46 2.81 3.89
C VAL A 50 -1.95 2.52 3.67
N PHE A 51 -2.76 2.60 4.73
CA PHE A 51 -4.21 2.45 4.64
C PHE A 51 -4.83 3.50 3.70
N GLY A 52 -4.42 4.76 3.81
CA GLY A 52 -4.87 5.83 2.91
C GLY A 52 -4.51 5.54 1.45
N SER A 53 -3.28 5.12 1.19
CA SER A 53 -2.80 4.78 -0.15
C SER A 53 -3.60 3.63 -0.78
N ILE A 54 -3.79 2.52 -0.06
CA ILE A 54 -4.50 1.33 -0.58
C ILE A 54 -5.96 1.66 -0.89
N ASN A 55 -6.64 2.45 -0.06
CA ASN A 55 -8.02 2.86 -0.33
C ASN A 55 -8.11 3.74 -1.59
N GLY A 56 -7.21 4.72 -1.73
CA GLY A 56 -7.16 5.57 -2.92
C GLY A 56 -6.87 4.78 -4.19
N GLU A 57 -5.92 3.84 -4.12
CA GLU A 57 -5.58 2.95 -5.23
C GLU A 57 -6.75 2.06 -5.62
N THR A 58 -7.41 1.41 -4.66
CA THR A 58 -8.58 0.55 -4.91
C THR A 58 -9.70 1.30 -5.63
N MET A 59 -9.98 2.55 -5.20
CA MET A 59 -10.98 3.40 -5.87
C MET A 59 -10.56 3.81 -7.28
N GLY A 60 -9.27 4.06 -7.52
CA GLY A 60 -8.74 4.43 -8.83
C GLY A 60 -8.74 3.25 -9.82
N VAL A 61 -8.16 2.12 -9.41
CA VAL A 61 -7.99 0.96 -10.28
C VAL A 61 -9.33 0.32 -10.60
N SER A 62 -10.27 0.24 -9.65
CA SER A 62 -11.61 -0.30 -9.94
C SER A 62 -12.36 0.50 -11.00
N ARG A 63 -12.19 1.82 -11.06
CA ARG A 63 -12.75 2.67 -12.13
C ARG A 63 -12.09 2.40 -13.47
N LEU A 64 -10.76 2.28 -13.49
CA LEU A 64 -9.99 1.96 -14.70
C LEU A 64 -10.37 0.59 -15.26
N THR A 65 -10.49 -0.43 -14.42
CA THR A 65 -10.91 -1.78 -14.81
C THR A 65 -12.35 -1.79 -15.32
N TYR A 66 -13.25 -1.05 -14.66
CA TYR A 66 -14.63 -0.90 -15.12
C TYR A 66 -14.72 -0.23 -16.50
N THR A 67 -14.03 0.89 -16.71
CA THR A 67 -14.04 1.56 -18.03
C THR A 67 -13.35 0.72 -19.09
N GLY A 68 -12.24 0.05 -18.77
CA GLY A 68 -11.55 -0.88 -19.67
C GLY A 68 -12.44 -2.04 -20.12
N ALA A 69 -13.27 -2.57 -19.23
CA ALA A 69 -14.25 -3.60 -19.56
C ALA A 69 -15.42 -3.08 -20.42
N ARG A 70 -15.82 -1.81 -20.24
CA ARG A 70 -16.84 -1.17 -21.08
C ARG A 70 -16.37 -0.92 -22.52
N GLU A 71 -15.09 -0.62 -22.71
CA GLU A 71 -14.47 -0.47 -24.04
C GLU A 71 -14.10 -1.81 -24.70
N GLY A 72 -14.42 -2.94 -24.06
CA GLY A 72 -14.14 -4.29 -24.59
C GLY A 72 -12.69 -4.77 -24.43
N HIS A 73 -11.84 -4.02 -23.71
CA HIS A 73 -10.45 -4.42 -23.44
C HIS A 73 -10.31 -5.41 -22.27
N MET A 74 -11.37 -5.62 -21.49
CA MET A 74 -11.39 -6.52 -20.35
C MET A 74 -12.71 -7.31 -20.30
N PRO A 75 -12.79 -8.43 -19.56
CA PRO A 75 -14.01 -9.24 -19.46
C PRO A 75 -15.23 -8.43 -19.02
N ALA A 76 -16.38 -8.65 -19.68
CA ALA A 76 -17.61 -7.91 -19.43
C ALA A 76 -18.12 -8.03 -17.96
N LEU A 77 -17.74 -9.09 -17.24
CA LEU A 77 -18.04 -9.25 -15.81
C LEU A 77 -17.51 -8.08 -14.96
N LEU A 78 -16.39 -7.47 -15.37
CA LEU A 78 -15.76 -6.35 -14.67
C LEU A 78 -16.44 -5.00 -14.96
N ALA A 79 -17.30 -4.93 -15.98
CA ALA A 79 -18.11 -3.77 -16.30
C ALA A 79 -19.43 -3.71 -15.49
N MET A 80 -19.61 -4.59 -14.50
CA MET A 80 -20.81 -4.60 -13.65
C MET A 80 -20.71 -3.58 -12.52
N LEU A 81 -21.80 -2.83 -12.32
CA LEU A 81 -21.95 -1.84 -11.26
C LEU A 81 -23.06 -2.27 -10.29
N HIS A 82 -22.83 -2.13 -8.99
CA HIS A 82 -23.86 -2.44 -8.00
C HIS A 82 -25.02 -1.45 -8.08
N TYR A 83 -26.25 -1.95 -8.20
CA TYR A 83 -27.44 -1.15 -8.47
C TYR A 83 -27.73 -0.05 -7.43
N ARG A 84 -27.50 -0.33 -6.13
CA ARG A 84 -27.88 0.58 -5.03
C ARG A 84 -26.77 1.54 -4.59
N ASN A 85 -25.53 1.05 -4.59
CA ASN A 85 -24.36 1.76 -4.05
C ASN A 85 -23.44 2.29 -5.15
N LEU A 86 -23.72 1.99 -6.43
CA LEU A 86 -22.94 2.39 -7.59
C LEU A 86 -21.45 2.05 -7.46
N THR A 87 -21.14 0.92 -6.80
CA THR A 87 -19.79 0.42 -6.60
C THR A 87 -19.46 -0.71 -7.60
N PRO A 88 -18.29 -0.70 -8.25
CA PRO A 88 -17.88 -1.75 -9.18
C PRO A 88 -17.34 -2.98 -8.40
N ILE A 89 -18.25 -3.73 -7.76
CA ILE A 89 -17.89 -4.86 -6.86
C ILE A 89 -17.03 -5.92 -7.57
N PRO A 90 -17.34 -6.40 -8.79
CA PRO A 90 -16.53 -7.44 -9.43
C PRO A 90 -15.11 -6.99 -9.77
N ALA A 91 -14.92 -5.70 -10.11
CA ALA A 91 -13.59 -5.13 -10.33
C ALA A 91 -12.78 -5.10 -9.03
N VAL A 92 -13.39 -4.70 -7.91
CA VAL A 92 -12.73 -4.71 -6.58
C VAL A 92 -12.34 -6.13 -6.17
N LEU A 93 -13.23 -7.12 -6.34
CA LEU A 93 -12.94 -8.52 -6.01
C LEU A 93 -11.82 -9.11 -6.86
N ALA A 94 -11.77 -8.77 -8.15
CA ALA A 94 -10.68 -9.20 -9.03
C ALA A 94 -9.32 -8.64 -8.58
N LEU A 95 -9.27 -7.37 -8.18
CA LEU A 95 -8.07 -6.74 -7.63
C LEU A 95 -7.63 -7.39 -6.32
N LEU A 96 -8.57 -7.67 -5.42
CA LEU A 96 -8.30 -8.35 -4.16
C LEU A 96 -7.76 -9.76 -4.37
N PHE A 97 -8.39 -10.53 -5.26
CA PHE A 97 -7.93 -11.88 -5.61
C PHE A 97 -6.50 -11.85 -6.17
N LEU A 98 -6.23 -10.93 -7.09
CA LEU A 98 -4.90 -10.76 -7.67
C LEU A 98 -3.85 -10.39 -6.61
N ALA A 99 -4.17 -9.45 -5.70
CA ALA A 99 -3.29 -9.05 -4.61
C ALA A 99 -2.94 -10.23 -3.69
N ILE A 100 -3.94 -11.05 -3.33
CA ILE A 100 -3.74 -12.26 -2.52
C ILE A 100 -2.90 -13.30 -3.29
N ALA A 101 -3.17 -13.51 -4.57
CA ALA A 101 -2.41 -14.46 -5.38
C ALA A 101 -0.93 -14.06 -5.49
N PHE A 102 -0.63 -12.76 -5.64
CA PHE A 102 0.74 -12.25 -5.61
C PHE A 102 1.45 -12.52 -4.29
N GLN A 103 0.75 -12.40 -3.16
CA GLN A 103 1.30 -12.70 -1.84
C GLN A 103 1.70 -14.17 -1.66
N PHE A 104 1.00 -15.10 -2.33
CA PHE A 104 1.35 -16.52 -2.30
C PHE A 104 2.47 -16.90 -3.27
N TYR A 105 2.75 -16.05 -4.27
CA TYR A 105 3.84 -16.26 -5.22
C TYR A 105 5.19 -15.71 -4.72
N SER A 106 5.16 -14.70 -3.84
CA SER A 106 6.34 -14.10 -3.21
C SER A 106 6.83 -14.87 -2.00
#